data_AF-A0A0N8PRQ2-F1
#
_entry.id   AF-A0A0N8PRQ2-F1
#
_cell.length_a   1.000
_cell.length_b   1.000
_cell.length_c   1.000
_cell.angle_alpha   90.00
_cell.angle_beta   90.00
_cell.angle_gamma   90.00
#
_symmetry.space_group_name_H-M   'P 1'
#
loop_
_entity.id
_entity.type
_entity.pdbx_description
1 polymer ?
#
loop_
_entity_poly.entity_id
_entity_poly.type
_entity_poly.pdbx_seq_one_letter_code
_entity_poly.pdbx_strand_id
1 'polypeptide(L)'
;MIAGMAAPARVARAASAGTSLFALTAGGELVALNASLPNKPSTPRAVAGVAAGDTLVALDARPQNGRLYALGYNSATATVTLYHLAPLTGTATAIGPSGAFVGANGSTPLPITGARFAIGFNPQADRLRVVSDTGFNFRMNPNTGA
;
A
#
# COMPACT_ATOMS: atom_id res chain seq x y z
N MET A 1 14.69 -7.94 62.92
CA MET A 1 15.53 -7.62 61.74
C MET A 1 14.68 -7.79 60.50
N ILE A 2 14.22 -6.71 59.90
CA ILE A 2 13.43 -6.71 58.66
C ILE A 2 14.27 -6.01 57.60
N ALA A 3 14.91 -6.80 56.73
CA ALA A 3 15.67 -6.29 55.59
C ALA A 3 14.75 -6.30 54.37
N GLY A 4 14.26 -5.12 53.98
CA GLY A 4 13.58 -4.91 52.72
C GLY A 4 14.60 -4.75 51.59
N MET A 5 14.67 -5.73 50.68
CA MET A 5 15.37 -5.57 49.40
C MET A 5 14.40 -4.98 48.37
N ALA A 6 14.47 -3.66 48.18
CA ALA A 6 13.84 -2.99 47.05
C ALA A 6 14.71 -3.22 45.80
N ALA A 7 14.19 -3.96 44.82
CA ALA A 7 14.82 -4.11 43.51
C ALA A 7 14.68 -2.79 42.71
N PRO A 8 15.71 -2.35 41.97
CA PRO A 8 15.61 -1.14 41.16
C PRO A 8 14.70 -1.40 39.96
N ALA A 9 13.67 -0.56 39.79
CA ALA A 9 12.84 -0.55 38.60
C ALA A 9 13.69 -0.15 37.38
N ARG A 10 13.87 -1.08 36.44
CA ARG A 10 14.46 -0.77 35.13
C ARG A 10 13.47 0.07 34.34
N VAL A 11 13.73 1.36 34.20
CA VAL A 11 13.03 2.19 33.23
C VAL A 11 13.55 1.81 31.84
N ALA A 12 12.86 0.87 31.17
CA ALA A 12 13.06 0.66 29.76
C ALA A 12 12.51 1.90 29.03
N ARG A 13 13.37 2.71 28.44
CA ARG A 13 12.95 3.73 27.48
C ARG A 13 12.31 2.97 26.32
N ALA A 14 11.00 3.07 26.17
CA ALA A 14 10.33 2.60 24.97
C ALA A 14 11.07 3.23 23.80
N ALA A 15 11.69 2.41 22.94
CA ALA A 15 12.12 2.87 21.65
C ALA A 15 10.87 3.48 21.01
N SER A 16 10.90 4.77 20.71
CA SER A 16 9.86 5.40 19.91
C SER A 16 9.68 4.50 18.69
N ALA A 17 8.53 3.83 18.59
CA ALA A 17 8.19 3.02 17.45
C ALA A 17 8.12 3.99 16.27
N GLY A 18 9.24 4.18 15.58
CA GLY A 18 9.33 5.10 14.45
C GLY A 18 8.26 4.73 13.43
N THR A 19 7.73 5.72 12.74
CA THR A 19 6.72 5.51 11.69
C THR A 19 7.28 4.54 10.65
N SER A 20 6.61 3.40 10.48
CA SER A 20 6.95 2.43 9.44
C SER A 20 6.46 2.97 8.10
N LEU A 21 7.39 3.15 7.17
CA LEU A 21 7.12 3.47 5.77
C LEU A 21 7.26 2.19 4.95
N PHE A 22 6.49 2.07 3.89
CA PHE A 22 6.55 0.92 2.99
C PHE A 22 6.82 1.37 1.56
N ALA A 23 7.63 0.60 0.85
CA ALA A 23 7.95 0.87 -0.55
C ALA A 23 8.00 -0.44 -1.35
N LEU A 24 7.80 -0.31 -2.66
CA LEU A 24 8.00 -1.39 -3.62
C LEU A 24 9.35 -1.20 -4.31
N THR A 25 10.14 -2.26 -4.43
CA THR A 25 11.36 -2.26 -5.24
C THR A 25 11.02 -2.39 -6.73
N ALA A 26 11.97 -2.11 -7.61
CA ALA A 26 11.81 -2.35 -9.05
C ALA A 26 11.54 -3.83 -9.39
N GLY A 27 11.92 -4.76 -8.49
CA GLY A 27 11.63 -6.19 -8.61
C GLY A 27 10.25 -6.59 -8.09
N GLY A 28 9.41 -5.63 -7.66
CA GLY A 28 8.09 -5.92 -7.10
C GLY A 28 8.11 -6.45 -5.66
N GLU A 29 9.21 -6.27 -4.94
CA GLU A 29 9.34 -6.69 -3.55
C GLU A 29 8.90 -5.59 -2.60
N LEU A 30 8.32 -5.96 -1.47
CA LEU A 30 7.96 -5.03 -0.41
C LEU A 30 9.14 -4.82 0.54
N VAL A 31 9.47 -3.56 0.81
CA VAL A 31 10.44 -3.17 1.82
C VAL A 31 9.79 -2.26 2.86
N ALA A 32 10.11 -2.46 4.12
CA ALA A 32 9.72 -1.58 5.21
C ALA A 32 10.92 -0.71 5.62
N LEU A 33 10.67 0.57 5.88
CA LEU A 33 11.65 1.52 6.37
C LEU A 33 11.16 2.08 7.70
N ASN A 34 12.07 2.32 8.62
CA ASN A 34 11.77 3.06 9.83
C ASN A 34 12.15 4.52 9.60
N ALA A 35 11.20 5.45 9.76
CA ALA A 35 11.45 6.88 9.56
C ALA A 35 12.57 7.43 10.47
N SER A 36 12.81 6.81 11.63
CA SER A 36 13.90 7.18 12.55
C SER A 36 15.25 6.55 12.17
N LEU A 37 15.27 5.57 11.25
CA LEU A 37 16.47 4.88 10.77
C LEU A 37 16.39 4.67 9.23
N PRO A 38 16.34 5.75 8.42
CA PRO A 38 16.10 5.65 6.98
C PRO A 38 17.19 4.86 6.24
N ASN A 39 18.41 4.81 6.78
CA ASN A 39 19.53 4.09 6.19
C ASN A 39 19.55 2.58 6.55
N LYS A 40 18.51 2.08 7.21
CA LYS A 40 18.37 0.66 7.59
C LYS A 40 17.02 0.10 7.13
N PRO A 41 16.82 -0.07 5.81
CA PRO A 41 15.64 -0.76 5.30
C PRO A 41 15.60 -2.20 5.81
N SER A 42 14.39 -2.76 5.91
CA SER A 42 14.21 -4.19 6.16
C SER A 42 14.74 -5.00 4.98
N THR A 43 14.93 -6.30 5.19
CA THR A 43 15.15 -7.24 4.07
C THR A 43 13.97 -7.14 3.10
N PRO A 44 14.22 -7.02 1.77
CA PRO A 44 13.17 -7.08 0.76
C PRO A 44 12.38 -8.38 0.87
N ARG A 45 11.07 -8.27 0.69
CA ARG A 45 10.16 -9.41 0.77
C ARG A 45 9.43 -9.57 -0.56
N ALA A 46 9.57 -10.74 -1.17
CA ALA A 46 8.84 -11.09 -2.37
C ALA A 46 7.32 -10.98 -2.13
N VAL A 47 6.63 -10.39 -3.10
CA VAL A 47 5.17 -10.30 -3.09
C VAL A 47 4.57 -11.46 -3.89
N ALA A 48 3.61 -12.16 -3.30
CA ALA A 48 2.91 -13.29 -3.93
C ALA A 48 1.40 -13.05 -3.97
N GLY A 49 0.69 -13.71 -4.89
CA GLY A 49 -0.77 -13.55 -5.04
C GLY A 49 -1.20 -12.41 -5.97
N VAL A 50 -0.25 -11.81 -6.70
CA VAL A 50 -0.52 -10.87 -7.80
C VAL A 50 -1.00 -11.68 -9.02
N ALA A 51 -1.97 -11.15 -9.76
CA ALA A 51 -2.48 -11.81 -10.96
C ALA A 51 -1.38 -11.94 -12.03
N ALA A 52 -1.49 -12.98 -12.86
CA ALA A 52 -0.51 -13.20 -13.93
C ALA A 52 -0.51 -12.02 -14.91
N GLY A 53 0.67 -11.44 -15.15
CA GLY A 53 0.86 -10.29 -16.03
C GLY A 53 0.65 -8.93 -15.35
N ASP A 54 0.15 -8.88 -14.12
CA ASP A 54 0.07 -7.65 -13.34
C ASP A 54 1.46 -7.33 -12.74
N THR A 55 1.86 -6.07 -12.87
CA THR A 55 3.01 -5.49 -12.17
C THR A 55 2.51 -4.52 -11.11
N LEU A 56 3.02 -4.61 -9.88
CA LEU A 56 2.66 -3.63 -8.84
C LEU A 56 3.34 -2.29 -9.13
N VAL A 57 2.53 -1.26 -9.40
CA VAL A 57 3.00 0.05 -9.88
C VAL A 57 2.85 1.15 -8.83
N ALA A 58 2.00 0.95 -7.82
CA ALA A 58 1.76 1.95 -6.78
C ALA A 58 1.38 1.28 -5.45
N LEU A 59 1.63 1.97 -4.33
CA LEU A 59 1.32 1.55 -2.97
C LEU A 59 0.85 2.75 -2.14
N ASP A 60 -0.18 2.58 -1.31
CA ASP A 60 -0.59 3.56 -0.31
C ASP A 60 -1.24 2.87 0.90
N ALA A 61 -1.23 3.52 2.06
CA ALA A 61 -1.85 3.04 3.28
C ALA A 61 -3.21 3.70 3.47
N ARG A 62 -4.26 2.90 3.71
CA ARG A 62 -5.60 3.44 3.97
C ARG A 62 -5.70 3.95 5.42
N PRO A 63 -5.94 5.25 5.66
CA PRO A 63 -5.94 5.82 7.01
C PRO A 63 -6.98 5.19 7.96
N GLN A 64 -8.11 4.73 7.42
CA GLN A 64 -9.22 4.21 8.22
C GLN A 64 -8.95 2.83 8.86
N ASN A 65 -8.08 2.01 8.26
CA ASN A 65 -7.81 0.65 8.75
C ASN A 65 -6.32 0.32 8.86
N GLY A 66 -5.43 1.24 8.45
CA GLY A 66 -3.98 1.06 8.49
C GLY A 66 -3.45 -0.02 7.54
N ARG A 67 -4.28 -0.55 6.63
CA ARG A 67 -3.87 -1.61 5.69
C ARG A 67 -3.19 -1.02 4.46
N LEU A 68 -2.26 -1.77 3.89
CA LEU A 68 -1.60 -1.40 2.64
C LEU A 68 -2.43 -1.85 1.44
N TYR A 69 -2.50 -0.95 0.46
CA TYR A 69 -3.15 -1.17 -0.81
C TYR A 69 -2.14 -0.98 -1.93
N ALA A 70 -2.08 -1.91 -2.86
CA ALA A 70 -1.23 -1.83 -4.03
C ALA A 70 -2.07 -1.86 -5.31
N LEU A 71 -1.63 -1.14 -6.34
CA LEU A 71 -2.24 -1.20 -7.67
C LEU A 71 -1.39 -2.09 -8.56
N GLY A 72 -1.98 -3.18 -9.06
CA GLY A 72 -1.42 -3.96 -10.15
C GLY A 72 -1.86 -3.39 -11.48
N TYR A 73 -0.95 -3.32 -12.44
CA TYR A 73 -1.22 -2.90 -13.81
C TYR A 73 -0.74 -3.98 -14.78
N ASN A 74 -1.64 -4.37 -15.69
CA ASN A 74 -1.33 -5.26 -16.80
C ASN A 74 -1.23 -4.44 -18.08
N SER A 75 -0.01 -4.25 -18.56
CA SER A 75 0.23 -3.47 -19.78
C SER A 75 -0.29 -4.16 -21.04
N ALA A 76 -0.47 -5.49 -21.04
CA ALA A 76 -0.92 -6.23 -22.22
C ALA A 76 -2.43 -6.12 -22.43
N THR A 77 -3.20 -6.13 -21.35
CA THR A 77 -4.67 -6.02 -21.38
C THR A 77 -5.17 -4.60 -21.04
N ALA A 78 -4.28 -3.69 -20.67
CA ALA A 78 -4.60 -2.36 -20.16
C ALA A 78 -5.61 -2.41 -19.00
N THR A 79 -5.45 -3.37 -18.10
CA THR A 79 -6.30 -3.51 -16.90
C THR A 79 -5.53 -3.19 -15.65
N VAL A 80 -6.24 -2.76 -14.61
CA VAL A 80 -5.69 -2.67 -13.25
C VAL A 80 -6.43 -3.57 -12.29
N THR A 81 -5.76 -3.95 -11.23
CA THR A 81 -6.32 -4.69 -10.10
C THR A 81 -5.88 -4.03 -8.81
N LEU A 82 -6.81 -3.79 -7.88
CA LEU A 82 -6.47 -3.32 -6.55
C LEU A 82 -6.16 -4.51 -5.64
N TYR A 83 -5.10 -4.44 -4.85
CA TYR A 83 -4.70 -5.48 -3.92
C TYR A 83 -4.64 -4.95 -2.50
N HIS A 84 -5.07 -5.76 -1.52
CA HIS A 84 -4.57 -5.66 -0.16
C HIS A 84 -3.23 -6.32 -0.07
N LEU A 85 -2.26 -5.65 0.55
CA LEU A 85 -0.93 -6.18 0.78
C LEU A 85 -0.70 -6.39 2.27
N ALA A 86 -0.38 -7.62 2.66
CA ALA A 86 -0.01 -7.96 4.03
C ALA A 86 1.50 -7.71 4.23
N PRO A 87 1.91 -6.68 5.00
CA PRO A 87 3.33 -6.30 5.07
C PRO A 87 4.23 -7.35 5.72
N LEU A 88 3.68 -8.17 6.62
CA LEU A 88 4.45 -9.19 7.33
C LEU A 88 4.73 -10.43 6.46
N THR A 89 3.78 -10.80 5.60
CA THR A 89 3.86 -12.04 4.80
C THR A 89 4.23 -11.78 3.34
N GLY A 90 3.99 -10.58 2.81
CA GLY A 90 4.13 -10.28 1.39
C GLY A 90 2.96 -10.82 0.55
N THR A 91 1.84 -11.18 1.19
CA THR A 91 0.67 -11.70 0.48
C THR A 91 -0.16 -10.56 -0.09
N ALA A 92 -0.34 -10.55 -1.40
CA ALA A 92 -1.29 -9.71 -2.13
C ALA A 92 -2.63 -10.45 -2.27
N THR A 93 -3.74 -9.75 -2.08
CA THR A 93 -5.08 -10.29 -2.24
C THR A 93 -5.91 -9.32 -3.06
N ALA A 94 -6.39 -9.77 -4.23
CA ALA A 94 -7.17 -8.93 -5.13
C ALA A 94 -8.48 -8.48 -4.47
N ILE A 95 -8.84 -7.22 -4.71
CA ILE A 95 -10.08 -6.58 -4.28
C ILE A 95 -10.89 -6.35 -5.54
N GLY A 96 -11.95 -7.14 -5.72
CA GLY A 96 -12.85 -7.01 -6.85
C GLY A 96 -12.30 -7.48 -8.20
N PRO A 97 -13.07 -7.24 -9.27
CA PRO A 97 -12.65 -7.55 -10.63
C PRO A 97 -11.62 -6.55 -11.14
N SER A 98 -10.85 -6.95 -12.16
CA SER A 98 -9.96 -6.04 -12.85
C SER A 98 -10.72 -5.09 -13.80
N GLY A 99 -10.19 -3.87 -13.98
CA GLY A 99 -10.46 -3.08 -15.18
C GLY A 99 -11.67 -2.13 -15.20
N ALA A 100 -12.17 -1.65 -14.07
CA ALA A 100 -13.15 -0.55 -14.06
C ALA A 100 -12.56 0.71 -13.42
N PHE A 101 -12.53 1.81 -14.17
CA PHE A 101 -12.29 3.14 -13.61
C PHE A 101 -13.30 4.13 -14.15
N VAL A 102 -13.74 5.00 -13.25
CA VAL A 102 -14.61 6.13 -13.58
C VAL A 102 -13.91 7.45 -13.28
N GLY A 103 -14.26 8.48 -14.06
CA GLY A 103 -13.77 9.83 -13.86
C GLY A 103 -14.29 10.48 -12.58
N ALA A 104 -13.93 11.75 -12.38
CA ALA A 104 -14.27 12.48 -11.16
C ALA A 104 -15.79 12.61 -10.91
N ASN A 105 -16.62 12.48 -11.95
CA ASN A 105 -18.08 12.46 -11.82
C ASN A 105 -18.64 11.11 -11.34
N GLY A 106 -17.79 10.08 -11.21
CA GLY A 106 -18.18 8.75 -10.72
C GLY A 106 -18.95 7.90 -11.73
N SER A 107 -19.04 8.31 -13.00
CA SER A 107 -19.85 7.57 -13.99
C SER A 107 -19.25 7.53 -15.39
N THR A 108 -18.39 8.49 -15.78
CA THR A 108 -17.75 8.45 -17.09
C THR A 108 -16.64 7.40 -17.09
N PRO A 109 -16.72 6.36 -17.95
CA PRO A 109 -15.62 5.42 -18.13
C PRO A 109 -14.39 6.15 -18.61
N LEU A 110 -13.23 5.84 -18.05
CA LEU A 110 -11.97 6.42 -18.50
C LEU A 110 -11.02 5.32 -19.00
N PRO A 111 -10.25 5.59 -20.07
CA PRO A 111 -9.27 4.64 -20.56
C PRO A 111 -8.11 4.49 -19.58
N ILE A 112 -7.68 3.26 -19.36
CA ILE A 112 -6.51 2.95 -18.53
C ILE A 112 -5.27 3.01 -19.42
N THR A 113 -4.60 4.16 -19.46
CA THR A 113 -3.44 4.40 -20.31
C THR A 113 -2.29 5.02 -19.52
N GLY A 114 -1.07 4.70 -19.93
CA GLY A 114 0.17 5.14 -19.27
C GLY A 114 1.05 3.97 -18.87
N ALA A 115 2.24 4.29 -18.36
CA ALA A 115 3.22 3.32 -17.87
C ALA A 115 3.46 3.46 -16.36
N ARG A 116 3.05 4.58 -15.75
CA ARG A 116 3.28 4.92 -14.36
C ARG A 116 1.99 5.39 -13.73
N PHE A 117 1.73 4.88 -12.54
CA PHE A 117 0.52 5.19 -11.80
C PHE A 117 0.89 5.61 -10.37
N ALA A 118 0.07 6.48 -9.80
CA ALA A 118 0.12 6.84 -8.39
C ALA A 118 -1.26 6.65 -7.78
N ILE A 119 -1.31 6.22 -6.53
CA ILE A 119 -2.56 6.07 -5.78
C ILE A 119 -2.51 6.90 -4.49
N GLY A 120 -3.67 7.32 -4.01
CA GLY A 120 -3.80 8.10 -2.80
C GLY A 120 -5.20 8.01 -2.18
N PHE A 121 -5.28 7.75 -0.88
CA PHE A 121 -6.55 7.77 -0.14
C PHE A 121 -6.99 9.18 0.23
N ASN A 122 -8.26 9.51 -0.04
CA ASN A 122 -8.91 10.65 0.58
C ASN A 122 -9.46 10.23 1.97
N PRO A 123 -8.94 10.78 3.08
CA PRO A 123 -9.33 10.35 4.43
C PRO A 123 -10.77 10.69 4.81
N GLN A 124 -11.38 11.70 4.19
CA GLN A 124 -12.76 12.10 4.48
C GLN A 124 -13.77 11.27 3.68
N ALA A 125 -13.52 11.10 2.38
CA ALA A 125 -14.46 10.43 1.48
C ALA A 125 -14.28 8.90 1.43
N ASP A 126 -13.19 8.38 2.02
CA ASP A 126 -12.77 6.99 1.89
C ASP A 126 -12.75 6.50 0.43
N ARG A 127 -12.20 7.34 -0.45
CA ARG A 127 -12.05 7.02 -1.86
C ARG A 127 -10.59 6.94 -2.24
N LEU A 128 -10.28 5.93 -3.05
CA LEU A 128 -8.98 5.80 -3.66
C LEU A 128 -8.96 6.64 -4.93
N ARG A 129 -7.98 7.54 -5.01
CA ARG A 129 -7.63 8.28 -6.21
C ARG A 129 -6.50 7.56 -6.91
N VAL A 130 -6.62 7.38 -8.21
CA VAL A 130 -5.55 6.88 -9.07
C VAL A 130 -5.21 7.94 -10.12
N VAL A 131 -3.93 8.11 -10.40
CA VAL A 131 -3.40 9.07 -11.40
C VAL A 131 -2.46 8.33 -12.33
N SER A 132 -2.57 8.55 -13.64
CA SER A 132 -1.59 8.07 -14.61
C SER A 132 -0.63 9.19 -15.05
N ASP A 133 0.52 8.81 -15.59
CA ASP A 133 1.46 9.77 -16.22
C ASP A 133 0.88 10.49 -17.45
N THR A 134 -0.18 9.94 -18.04
CA THR A 134 -0.93 10.56 -19.15
C THR A 134 -1.94 11.61 -18.69
N GLY A 135 -1.99 11.91 -17.38
CA GLY A 135 -2.81 12.99 -16.81
C GLY A 135 -4.24 12.59 -16.47
N PHE A 136 -4.61 11.32 -16.64
CA PHE A 136 -5.94 10.86 -16.23
C PHE A 136 -6.05 10.77 -14.72
N ASN A 137 -7.25 11.07 -14.24
CA ASN A 137 -7.60 10.92 -12.84
C ASN A 137 -8.82 10.02 -12.68
N PHE A 138 -8.62 8.95 -11.93
CA PHE A 138 -9.62 7.92 -11.72
C PHE A 138 -10.01 7.84 -10.25
N ARG A 139 -11.25 7.40 -10.01
CA ARG A 139 -11.76 7.07 -8.68
C ARG A 139 -12.05 5.58 -8.62
N MET A 140 -11.78 4.99 -7.47
CA MET A 140 -12.04 3.59 -7.17
C MET A 140 -12.56 3.44 -5.75
N ASN A 141 -13.48 2.51 -5.55
CA ASN A 141 -13.95 2.09 -4.24
C ASN A 141 -12.95 1.08 -3.63
N PRO A 142 -12.30 1.40 -2.50
CA PRO A 142 -11.31 0.51 -1.90
C PRO A 142 -11.89 -0.78 -1.30
N ASN A 143 -13.22 -0.92 -1.21
CA ASN A 143 -13.89 -2.12 -0.72
C ASN A 143 -14.28 -3.07 -1.87
N THR A 144 -14.45 -2.56 -3.08
CA THR A 144 -14.93 -3.34 -4.23
C THR A 144 -13.98 -3.36 -5.41
N GLY A 145 -12.92 -2.54 -5.42
CA GLY A 145 -11.95 -2.45 -6.52
C GLY A 145 -12.51 -1.90 -7.83
N ALA A 146 -13.69 -1.26 -7.79
CA ALA A 146 -14.41 -0.71 -8.94
C ALA A 146 -14.78 0.77 -8.71
#